data_AF-A0A840I8W0-F1
#
_entry.id   AF-A0A840I8W0-F1
#
_cell.length_a   1.000
_cell.length_b   1.000
_cell.length_c   1.000
_cell.angle_alpha   90.00
_cell.angle_beta   90.00
_cell.angle_gamma   90.00
#
_symmetry.space_group_name_H-M   'P 1'
#
loop_
_entity.id
_entity.type
_entity.pdbx_description
1 polymer ?
#
loop_
_entity_poly.entity_id
_entity_poly.type
_entity_poly.pdbx_seq_one_letter_code
_entity_poly.pdbx_strand_id
1 'polypeptide(L)'
;MTLHVDDPGFLALRSASARHPLARPEAVAQRDREHVAAGRLPTVEERERAMLAAADVIANLPVLDDRSPEEILGYDESGLPT
;
A
#
# COMPACT_ATOMS: atom_id res chain seq x y z
N MET A 1 -11.37 4.82 -16.84
CA MET A 1 -10.52 5.75 -16.07
C MET A 1 -9.21 5.89 -16.82
N THR A 2 -8.96 7.05 -17.44
CA THR A 2 -7.80 7.28 -18.32
C THR A 2 -6.79 8.12 -17.56
N LEU A 3 -5.60 7.58 -17.30
CA LEU A 3 -4.56 8.31 -16.58
C LEU A 3 -3.89 9.30 -17.56
N HIS A 4 -4.08 10.60 -17.35
CA HIS A 4 -3.51 11.63 -18.20
C HIS A 4 -2.06 11.92 -17.76
N VAL A 5 -1.13 11.31 -18.47
CA VAL A 5 0.33 11.41 -18.22
C VAL A 5 0.87 12.84 -18.41
N ASP A 6 0.10 13.70 -19.08
CA ASP A 6 0.43 15.09 -19.35
C ASP A 6 -0.06 16.07 -18.27
N ASP A 7 -0.67 15.56 -17.19
CA ASP A 7 -1.10 16.40 -16.08
C ASP A 7 0.11 17.11 -15.41
N PRO A 8 0.05 18.43 -15.20
CA PRO A 8 1.14 19.17 -14.55
C PRO A 8 1.49 18.66 -13.16
N GLY A 9 0.51 18.15 -12.40
CA GLY A 9 0.70 17.50 -11.11
C GLY A 9 1.46 16.18 -11.24
N PHE A 10 1.14 15.37 -12.25
CA PHE A 10 1.88 14.15 -12.56
C PHE A 10 3.35 14.43 -12.95
N LEU A 11 3.59 15.47 -13.75
CA LEU A 11 4.96 15.89 -14.12
C LEU A 11 5.74 16.45 -12.91
N ALA A 12 5.08 17.16 -12.00
CA ALA A 12 5.66 17.62 -10.74
C ALA A 12 6.04 16.44 -9.82
N LEU A 13 5.18 15.42 -9.71
CA LEU A 13 5.46 14.20 -8.96
C LEU A 13 6.58 13.36 -9.59
N ARG A 14 6.61 13.25 -10.91
CA ARG A 14 7.69 12.55 -11.65
C ARG A 14 9.03 13.25 -11.47
N SER A 15 9.06 14.57 -11.56
CA SER A 15 10.29 15.37 -11.35
C SER A 15 10.74 15.38 -9.88
N ALA A 16 9.81 15.37 -8.91
CA ALA A 16 10.14 15.16 -7.50
C ALA A 16 10.75 13.77 -7.24
N SER A 17 10.18 12.72 -7.85
CA SER A 17 10.70 11.34 -7.81
C SER A 17 12.03 11.15 -8.56
N ALA A 18 12.38 12.06 -9.46
CA ALA A 18 13.69 12.07 -10.15
C ALA A 18 14.77 12.80 -9.33
N ARG A 19 14.39 13.82 -8.54
CA ARG A 19 15.29 14.59 -7.65
C ARG A 19 15.62 13.85 -6.36
N HIS A 20 14.64 13.14 -5.82
CA HIS A 20 14.85 12.08 -4.84
C HIS A 20 14.54 10.79 -5.57
N PRO A 21 15.54 10.06 -6.11
CA PRO A 21 15.26 8.71 -6.56
C PRO A 21 14.67 8.01 -5.35
N LEU A 22 13.35 7.75 -5.38
CA LEU A 22 12.71 6.74 -4.56
C LEU A 22 13.72 5.60 -4.55
N ALA A 23 14.33 5.35 -3.40
CA ALA A 23 15.58 4.59 -3.31
C ALA A 23 15.44 3.42 -4.28
N ARG A 24 16.36 3.34 -5.27
CA ARG A 24 16.23 2.39 -6.40
C ARG A 24 15.71 1.08 -5.83
N PRO A 25 14.67 0.45 -6.38
CA PRO A 25 14.06 -0.74 -5.76
C PRO A 25 15.10 -1.77 -5.28
N GLU A 26 16.20 -1.88 -6.03
CA GLU A 26 17.39 -2.66 -5.70
C GLU A 26 18.16 -2.20 -4.45
N ALA A 27 18.35 -0.90 -4.24
CA ALA A 27 18.99 -0.33 -3.06
C ALA A 27 18.15 -0.53 -1.79
N VAL A 28 16.82 -0.42 -1.89
CA VAL A 28 15.92 -0.76 -0.79
C VAL A 28 15.98 -2.26 -0.50
N ALA A 29 15.86 -3.09 -1.55
CA ALA A 29 15.94 -4.54 -1.41
C ALA A 29 17.29 -5.02 -0.84
N GLN A 30 18.39 -4.36 -1.20
CA GLN A 30 19.73 -4.64 -0.67
C GLN A 30 19.81 -4.30 0.81
N ARG A 31 19.38 -3.09 1.19
CA ARG A 31 19.35 -2.65 2.59
C ARG A 31 18.47 -3.57 3.45
N ASP A 32 17.31 -3.96 2.93
CA ASP A 32 16.39 -4.84 3.65
C ASP A 32 17.00 -6.24 3.82
N ARG A 33 17.70 -6.77 2.80
CA ARG A 33 18.48 -8.02 2.92
C ARG A 33 19.58 -7.92 3.98
N GLU A 34 20.31 -6.81 4.04
CA GLU A 34 21.33 -6.58 5.07
C GLU A 34 20.73 -6.52 6.48
N HIS A 35 19.58 -5.86 6.65
CA HIS A 35 18.88 -5.80 7.92
C HIS A 35 18.30 -7.15 8.35
N VAL A 36 17.80 -7.96 7.42
CA VAL A 36 17.38 -9.34 7.70
C VAL A 36 18.58 -10.19 8.13
N ALA A 37 19.71 -10.11 7.42
CA ALA A 37 20.94 -10.82 7.79
C ALA A 37 21.49 -10.39 9.15
N ALA A 38 21.32 -9.12 9.52
CA ALA A 38 21.69 -8.57 10.81
C ALA A 38 20.65 -8.84 11.93
N GLY A 39 19.56 -9.57 11.64
CA GLY A 39 18.49 -9.87 12.59
C GLY A 39 17.67 -8.65 13.05
N ARG A 40 17.73 -7.54 12.31
CA ARG A 40 17.01 -6.28 12.64
C ARG A 40 15.64 -6.20 11.98
N LEU A 41 15.43 -6.97 10.93
CA LEU A 41 14.13 -7.13 10.28
C LEU A 41 13.75 -8.61 10.23
N PRO A 42 12.45 -8.94 10.34
CA PRO A 42 11.97 -10.28 10.12
C PRO A 42 12.19 -10.72 8.67
N THR A 43 12.40 -12.02 8.49
CA THR A 43 12.45 -12.67 7.18
C THR A 43 11.13 -12.49 6.43
N VAL A 44 11.15 -12.76 5.12
CA VAL A 44 9.94 -12.74 4.29
C VAL A 44 8.91 -13.75 4.81
N GLU A 45 9.34 -14.94 5.19
CA GLU A 45 8.47 -15.99 5.72
C GLU A 45 7.81 -15.59 7.06
N GLU A 46 8.59 -15.00 7.97
CA GLU A 46 8.06 -14.50 9.25
C GLU A 46 7.03 -13.38 9.04
N ARG A 47 7.30 -12.49 8.09
CA ARG A 47 6.34 -11.43 7.72
C ARG A 47 5.06 -12.01 7.14
N GLU A 48 5.17 -12.95 6.21
CA GLU A 48 4.01 -13.59 5.58
C GLU A 48 3.16 -14.32 6.62
N ARG A 49 3.79 -15.07 7.52
CA ARG A 49 3.12 -15.74 8.63
C ARG A 49 2.40 -14.74 9.55
N ALA A 50 3.04 -13.62 9.89
CA ALA A 50 2.43 -12.58 10.70
C ALA A 50 1.24 -11.91 10.00
N MET A 51 1.34 -11.66 8.69
CA MET A 51 0.25 -11.10 7.89
C MET A 51 -0.96 -12.03 7.82
N LEU A 52 -0.73 -13.32 7.60
CA LEU A 52 -1.80 -14.33 7.57
C LEU A 52 -2.47 -14.48 8.94
N ALA A 53 -1.68 -14.51 10.02
CA ALA A 53 -2.21 -14.55 11.38
C ALA A 53 -3.07 -13.32 11.70
N ALA A 54 -2.63 -12.12 11.30
CA ALA A 54 -3.41 -10.91 11.48
C ALA A 54 -4.70 -10.92 10.65
N ALA A 55 -4.64 -11.40 9.40
CA ALA A 55 -5.81 -11.52 8.53
C ALA A 55 -6.86 -12.48 9.12
N ASP A 56 -6.42 -13.60 9.69
CA ASP A 56 -7.31 -14.56 10.35
C ASP A 56 -8.00 -13.94 11.58
N VAL A 57 -7.26 -13.20 12.41
CA VAL A 57 -7.85 -12.48 13.55
C VAL A 57 -8.91 -11.48 13.07
N ILE A 58 -8.60 -10.67 12.06
CA ILE A 58 -9.51 -9.65 11.53
C ILE A 58 -10.76 -10.28 10.91
N ALA A 59 -10.62 -11.38 10.17
CA ALA A 59 -11.72 -12.08 9.52
C ALA A 59 -12.76 -12.64 10.51
N ASN A 60 -12.34 -12.89 11.75
CA ASN A 60 -13.21 -13.43 12.81
C ASN A 60 -13.81 -12.33 13.72
N LEU A 61 -13.55 -11.04 13.46
CA LEU A 61 -14.16 -9.94 14.19
C LEU A 61 -15.62 -9.72 13.74
N PRO A 62 -16.51 -9.25 14.63
CA PRO A 62 -17.87 -8.88 14.24
C PRO A 62 -17.85 -7.70 13.26
N VAL A 63 -18.70 -7.77 12.24
CA VAL A 63 -18.92 -6.65 11.31
C VAL A 63 -19.73 -5.57 12.05
N LEU A 64 -19.15 -4.37 12.16
CA LEU A 64 -19.79 -3.23 12.81
C LEU A 64 -20.62 -2.38 11.84
N ASP A 65 -20.23 -2.37 10.58
CA ASP A 65 -20.83 -1.60 9.49
C ASP A 65 -20.72 -2.47 8.23
N ASP A 66 -21.86 -2.82 7.64
CA ASP A 66 -21.97 -3.72 6.49
C ASP A 66 -22.04 -2.96 5.16
N ARG A 67 -21.91 -1.63 5.19
CA ARG A 67 -21.77 -0.80 3.99
C ARG A 67 -20.56 -1.22 3.17
N SER A 68 -20.71 -1.12 1.86
CA SER A 68 -19.60 -1.28 0.92
C SER A 68 -18.51 -0.20 1.14
N PRO A 69 -17.26 -0.45 0.70
CA PRO A 69 -16.21 0.56 0.74
C PRO A 69 -16.62 1.89 0.09
N GLU A 70 -17.38 1.83 -1.01
CA GLU A 70 -17.88 2.99 -1.74
C GLU A 70 -18.87 3.79 -0.90
N GLU A 71 -19.85 3.13 -0.28
CA GLU A 71 -20.82 3.78 0.62
C GLU A 71 -20.16 4.36 1.88
N ILE A 72 -19.11 3.71 2.38
CA ILE A 72 -18.30 4.25 3.48
C ILE A 72 -17.60 5.55 3.05
N LEU A 73 -17.15 5.62 1.80
CA LEU A 73 -16.57 6.83 1.20
C LEU A 73 -17.62 7.87 0.78
N GLY A 74 -18.91 7.59 0.97
CA GLY A 74 -20.02 8.48 0.62
C GLY A 74 -20.35 8.47 -0.88
N TYR A 75 -20.12 7.34 -1.55
CA TYR A 75 -20.56 7.11 -2.92
C TYR A 75 -21.65 6.05 -2.94
N ASP A 76 -22.72 6.29 -3.69
CA ASP A 76 -23.75 5.26 -3.94
C ASP A 76 -23.27 4.18 -4.92
N GLU A 77 -24.15 3.22 -5.18
CA GLU A 77 -23.98 2.15 -6.17
C GLU A 77 -23.72 2.61 -7.61
N SER A 78 -24.00 3.89 -7.92
CA SER A 78 -23.73 4.53 -9.21
C SER A 78 -22.43 5.35 -9.20
N GLY A 79 -21.71 5.41 -8.07
CA GLY A 79 -20.50 6.20 -7.88
C GLY A 79 -20.79 7.70 -7.71
N LEU A 80 -22.01 8.07 -7.32
CA LEU A 80 -22.41 9.46 -7.08
C LEU A 80 -22.28 9.81 -5.59
N PRO A 81 -21.86 11.04 -5.24
CA PRO A 81 -21.78 11.46 -3.85
C PRO A 81 -23.15 11.41 -3.15
N THR A 82 -23.21 10.79 -1.97
CA THR A 82 -24.37 10.72 -1.06
C THR A 82 -24.23 11.64 0.14
#